data_AF-A0A524LM79-F1
#
_entry.id   AF-A0A524LM79-F1
#
_cell.length_a   1.000
_cell.length_b   1.000
_cell.length_c   1.000
_cell.angle_alpha   90.00
_cell.angle_beta   90.00
_cell.angle_gamma   90.00
#
_symmetry.space_group_name_H-M   'P 1'
#
loop_
_entity.id
_entity.type
_entity.pdbx_description
1 polymer ?
#
loop_
_entity_poly.entity_id
_entity_poly.type
_entity_poly.pdbx_seq_one_letter_code
_entity_poly.pdbx_strand_id
1 'polypeptide(L)'
;MNIRVFFKSIKFAFRAKKRVIPFMMVYAILFIVVSDGLLLPIDQMVWYLLMAFIVSSFYAILISQFRRRDMSVFKCIGWSNNDVMLLVIGEVVLVTVASFLIMLQISFEIMGIVAYFEGAAGIFDAVYSFIVIPAGSLFTTFFIVLGAQIPGLFIAQRRAVSVPPMKALREE
;
A
#
# COMPACT_ATOMS: atom_id res chain seq x y z
N MET A 1 -17.33 0.04 17.04
CA MET A 1 -16.60 0.53 15.86
C MET A 1 -17.45 0.25 14.62
N ASN A 2 -17.78 1.27 13.82
CA ASN A 2 -18.79 1.15 12.76
C ASN A 2 -18.23 0.40 11.53
N ILE A 3 -18.36 -0.93 11.49
CA ILE A 3 -17.98 -1.79 10.35
C ILE A 3 -18.56 -1.29 9.02
N ARG A 4 -19.74 -0.65 9.05
CA ARG A 4 -20.37 -0.03 7.88
C ARG A 4 -19.50 1.07 7.23
N VAL A 5 -18.71 1.81 8.02
CA VAL A 5 -17.82 2.87 7.51
C VAL A 5 -16.61 2.25 6.80
N PHE A 6 -16.11 1.11 7.31
CA PHE A 6 -15.02 0.36 6.66
C PHE A 6 -15.42 -0.11 5.25
N PHE A 7 -16.57 -0.79 5.12
CA PHE A 7 -17.04 -1.25 3.81
C PHE A 7 -17.36 -0.10 2.84
N LYS A 8 -17.83 1.04 3.34
CA LYS A 8 -17.96 2.25 2.51
C LYS A 8 -16.60 2.74 2.03
N SER A 9 -15.57 2.70 2.87
CA SER A 9 -14.20 3.05 2.47
C SER A 9 -13.72 2.18 1.32
N ILE A 10 -13.90 0.86 1.41
CA ILE A 10 -13.55 -0.09 0.35
C ILE A 10 -14.20 0.31 -0.98
N LYS A 11 -15.51 0.57 -0.96
CA LYS A 11 -16.25 0.96 -2.16
C LYS A 11 -15.79 2.30 -2.75
N PHE A 12 -15.41 3.25 -1.90
CA PHE A 12 -14.87 4.54 -2.35
C PHE A 12 -13.47 4.42 -2.94
N ALA A 13 -12.59 3.63 -2.33
CA ALA A 13 -11.25 3.36 -2.83
C ALA A 13 -11.29 2.77 -4.25
N PHE A 14 -12.12 1.75 -4.49
CA PHE A 14 -12.28 1.15 -5.81
C PHE A 14 -12.97 2.06 -6.85
N ARG A 15 -13.68 3.11 -6.41
CA ARG A 15 -14.28 4.10 -7.33
C ARG A 15 -13.23 5.07 -7.88
N ALA A 16 -12.14 5.29 -7.15
CA ALA A 16 -11.03 6.16 -7.56
C ALA A 16 -9.98 5.44 -8.43
N LYS A 17 -10.42 4.60 -9.39
CA LYS A 17 -9.56 3.72 -10.21
C LYS A 17 -8.32 4.39 -10.78
N LYS A 18 -8.45 5.61 -11.32
CA LYS A 18 -7.33 6.35 -11.94
C LYS A 18 -6.19 6.67 -10.97
N ARG A 19 -6.45 6.77 -9.67
CA ARG A 19 -5.42 7.09 -8.66
C ARG A 19 -4.90 5.84 -7.97
N VAL A 20 -5.76 4.85 -7.71
CA VAL A 20 -5.36 3.66 -6.95
C VAL A 20 -4.42 2.74 -7.74
N ILE A 21 -4.62 2.60 -9.05
CA ILE A 21 -3.81 1.74 -9.91
C ILE A 21 -2.30 2.04 -9.89
N PRO A 22 -1.84 3.29 -10.13
CA PRO A 22 -0.40 3.56 -10.11
C PRO A 22 0.22 3.28 -8.73
N PHE A 23 -0.51 3.53 -7.64
CA PHE A 23 -0.02 3.21 -6.31
C PHE A 23 0.06 1.71 -6.06
N MET A 24 -0.89 0.94 -6.58
CA MET A 24 -0.79 -0.51 -6.50
C MET A 24 0.46 -1.04 -7.20
N MET A 25 0.85 -0.46 -8.34
CA MET A 25 2.10 -0.81 -9.04
C MET A 25 3.34 -0.44 -8.23
N VAL A 26 3.38 0.76 -7.62
CA VAL A 26 4.50 1.18 -6.77
C VAL A 26 4.68 0.22 -5.59
N TYR A 27 3.58 -0.19 -4.94
CA TYR A 27 3.65 -1.17 -3.85
C TYR A 27 4.06 -2.56 -4.33
N ALA A 28 3.61 -2.98 -5.51
CA ALA A 28 4.04 -4.25 -6.09
C ALA A 28 5.57 -4.29 -6.29
N ILE A 29 6.14 -3.22 -6.86
CA ILE A 29 7.60 -3.08 -7.02
C ILE A 29 8.30 -3.04 -5.66
N LEU A 30 7.73 -2.31 -4.69
CA LEU A 30 8.30 -2.23 -3.35
C LEU A 30 8.32 -3.60 -2.66
N PHE A 31 7.28 -4.42 -2.83
CA PHE A 31 7.25 -5.79 -2.29
C PHE A 31 8.36 -6.64 -2.90
N ILE A 32 8.60 -6.55 -4.20
CA ILE A 32 9.70 -7.27 -4.86
C ILE A 32 11.05 -6.86 -4.25
N VAL A 33 11.33 -5.56 -4.23
CA VAL A 33 12.63 -5.02 -3.80
C VAL A 33 12.92 -5.32 -2.33
N VAL A 34 11.94 -5.13 -1.45
CA VAL A 34 12.14 -5.35 -0.01
C VAL A 34 12.23 -6.84 0.30
N SER A 35 11.51 -7.69 -0.43
CA SER A 35 11.49 -9.12 -0.15
C SER A 35 12.77 -9.81 -0.60
N ASP A 36 13.37 -9.36 -1.71
CA ASP A 36 14.71 -9.78 -2.11
C ASP A 36 15.77 -9.26 -1.12
N GLY A 37 15.63 -8.01 -0.67
CA GLY A 37 16.49 -7.40 0.34
C GLY A 37 16.48 -8.07 1.72
N LEU A 38 15.44 -8.85 2.04
CA LEU A 38 15.35 -9.65 3.28
C LEU A 38 16.18 -10.94 3.24
N LEU A 39 16.57 -11.40 2.05
CA LEU A 39 17.41 -12.58 1.88
C LEU A 39 18.90 -12.25 2.02
N LEU A 40 19.25 -10.95 1.98
CA LEU A 40 20.61 -10.44 2.11
C LEU A 40 21.06 -10.36 3.58
N PRO A 41 22.39 -10.30 3.83
CA PRO A 41 22.93 -10.11 5.18
C PRO A 41 22.43 -8.81 5.86
N ILE A 42 22.49 -8.80 7.19
CA ILE A 42 21.82 -7.82 8.07
C ILE A 42 22.24 -6.36 7.76
N ASP A 43 23.50 -6.15 7.39
CA ASP A 43 24.06 -4.84 7.03
C ASP A 43 23.35 -4.21 5.83
N GLN A 44 22.97 -5.01 4.83
CA GLN A 44 22.26 -4.56 3.65
C GLN A 44 20.75 -4.52 3.89
N MET A 45 20.21 -5.48 4.65
CA MET A 45 18.78 -5.55 5.00
C MET A 45 18.26 -4.24 5.61
N VAL A 46 19.05 -3.60 6.48
CA VAL A 46 18.68 -2.32 7.11
C VAL A 46 18.35 -1.24 6.08
N TRP A 47 19.09 -1.16 4.97
CA TRP A 47 18.83 -0.17 3.92
C TRP A 47 17.52 -0.41 3.19
N TYR A 48 17.19 -1.67 2.90
CA TYR A 48 15.91 -2.04 2.29
C TYR A 48 14.73 -1.78 3.22
N LEU A 49 14.89 -2.03 4.52
CA LEU A 49 13.86 -1.69 5.53
C LEU A 49 13.66 -0.18 5.65
N LEU A 50 14.75 0.60 5.63
CA LEU A 50 14.67 2.06 5.67
C LEU A 50 14.00 2.62 4.41
N MET A 51 14.34 2.09 3.23
CA MET A 51 13.66 2.41 1.97
C MET A 51 12.16 2.08 2.05
N ALA A 52 11.81 0.89 2.53
CA ALA A 52 10.42 0.48 2.74
C ALA A 52 9.70 1.48 3.66
N PHE A 53 10.33 1.87 4.76
CA PHE A 53 9.78 2.82 5.71
C PHE A 53 9.51 4.19 5.10
N ILE A 54 10.47 4.73 4.36
CA ILE A 54 10.35 6.02 3.68
C ILE A 54 9.22 5.97 2.67
N VAL A 55 9.28 5.06 1.70
CA VAL A 55 8.30 5.03 0.60
C VAL A 55 6.90 4.79 1.12
N SER A 56 6.75 3.88 2.08
CA SER A 56 5.45 3.55 2.67
C SER A 56 4.86 4.71 3.48
N SER A 57 5.71 5.46 4.21
CA SER A 57 5.29 6.67 4.92
C SER A 57 4.93 7.81 3.96
N PHE A 58 5.74 8.03 2.93
CA PHE A 58 5.49 9.04 1.90
C PHE A 58 4.16 8.79 1.20
N TYR A 59 3.86 7.54 0.88
CA TYR A 59 2.58 7.16 0.29
C TYR A 59 1.39 7.52 1.19
N ALA A 60 1.43 7.12 2.46
CA ALA A 60 0.38 7.42 3.43
C ALA A 60 0.14 8.93 3.59
N ILE A 61 1.21 9.74 3.50
CA ILE A 61 1.09 11.20 3.49
C ILE A 61 0.43 11.68 2.20
N LEU A 62 0.89 11.21 1.04
CA LEU A 62 0.45 11.67 -0.28
C LEU A 62 -1.04 11.38 -0.51
N ILE A 63 -1.51 10.18 -0.17
CA ILE A 63 -2.94 9.84 -0.26
C ILE A 63 -3.80 10.72 0.64
N SER A 64 -3.31 11.03 1.84
CA SER A 64 -3.99 11.95 2.75
C SER A 64 -4.08 13.36 2.18
N GLN A 65 -3.03 13.87 1.51
CA GLN A 65 -3.04 15.18 0.86
C GLN A 65 -4.11 15.28 -0.23
N PHE A 66 -4.14 14.31 -1.15
CA PHE A 66 -5.08 14.32 -2.27
C PHE A 66 -6.56 14.18 -1.87
N ARG A 67 -6.81 13.70 -0.65
CA ARG A 67 -8.15 13.50 -0.12
C ARG A 67 -8.57 14.55 0.91
N ARG A 68 -7.77 15.60 1.13
CA ARG A 68 -8.09 16.69 2.08
C ARG A 68 -9.47 17.31 1.85
N ARG A 69 -9.84 17.54 0.59
CA ARG A 69 -11.14 18.09 0.20
C ARG A 69 -12.30 17.14 0.53
N ASP A 70 -12.16 15.85 0.23
CA ASP A 70 -13.18 14.86 0.55
C ASP A 70 -13.38 14.76 2.07
N MET A 71 -12.29 14.82 2.84
CA MET A 71 -12.33 14.81 4.31
C MET A 71 -13.05 16.04 4.88
N SER A 72 -12.82 17.23 4.32
CA SER A 72 -13.54 18.44 4.77
C SER A 72 -15.03 18.36 4.45
N VAL A 73 -15.41 17.83 3.29
CA VAL A 73 -16.82 17.60 2.94
C VAL A 73 -17.47 16.61 3.92
N PHE A 74 -16.81 15.51 4.27
CA PHE A 74 -17.35 14.58 5.28
C PHE A 74 -17.51 15.23 6.65
N LYS A 75 -16.58 16.08 7.07
CA LYS A 75 -16.73 16.87 8.31
C LYS A 75 -17.93 17.83 8.26
N CYS A 76 -18.21 18.44 7.12
CA CYS A 76 -19.40 19.30 6.94
C CYS A 76 -20.72 18.51 7.05
N ILE A 77 -20.73 17.23 6.70
CA ILE A 77 -21.89 16.33 6.81
C ILE A 77 -22.06 15.82 8.26
N GLY A 78 -21.14 16.18 9.17
CA GLY A 78 -21.20 15.78 10.58
C GLY A 78 -20.50 14.46 10.90
N TRP A 79 -19.61 13.96 10.02
CA TRP A 79 -18.78 12.82 10.37
C TRP A 79 -17.77 13.17 11.47
N SER A 80 -17.57 12.22 12.39
CA SER A 80 -16.55 12.36 13.43
C SER A 80 -15.14 12.23 12.85
N ASN A 81 -14.14 12.77 13.55
CA ASN A 81 -12.73 12.61 13.16
C ASN A 81 -12.31 11.13 13.11
N ASN A 82 -12.90 10.27 13.96
CA ASN A 82 -12.61 8.84 13.97
C ASN A 82 -13.19 8.12 12.75
N ASP A 83 -14.36 8.52 12.26
CA ASP A 83 -14.95 7.92 11.05
C ASP A 83 -14.15 8.28 9.80
N VAL A 84 -13.70 9.54 9.70
CA VAL A 84 -12.80 9.99 8.62
C VAL A 84 -11.45 9.27 8.70
N MET A 85 -10.91 9.06 9.90
CA MET A 85 -9.67 8.32 10.11
C MET A 85 -9.81 6.85 9.65
N LEU A 86 -10.87 6.18 10.09
CA LEU A 86 -11.13 4.79 9.71
C LEU A 86 -11.28 4.64 8.20
N LEU A 87 -11.85 5.64 7.54
CA LEU A 87 -11.94 5.68 6.08
C LEU A 87 -10.54 5.69 5.44
N VAL A 88 -9.64 6.58 5.87
CA VAL A 88 -8.28 6.68 5.30
C VAL A 88 -7.46 5.42 5.57
N ILE A 89 -7.52 4.90 6.80
CA ILE A 89 -6.84 3.65 7.17
C ILE A 89 -7.35 2.50 6.29
N GLY A 90 -8.66 2.39 6.11
CA GLY A 90 -9.26 1.35 5.27
C GLY A 90 -8.80 1.40 3.81
N GLU A 91 -8.59 2.59 3.26
CA GLU A 91 -8.07 2.75 1.89
C GLU A 91 -6.62 2.28 1.79
N VAL A 92 -5.74 2.74 2.70
CA VAL A 92 -4.32 2.36 2.68
C VAL A 92 -4.14 0.86 2.91
N VAL A 93 -4.88 0.28 3.87
CA VAL A 93 -4.88 -1.17 4.11
C VAL A 93 -5.43 -1.94 2.92
N LEU A 94 -6.45 -1.43 2.23
CA LEU A 94 -6.96 -2.08 1.03
C LEU A 94 -5.92 -2.08 -0.10
N VAL A 95 -5.28 -0.94 -0.36
CA VAL A 95 -4.27 -0.85 -1.43
C VAL A 95 -3.09 -1.80 -1.16
N THR A 96 -2.62 -1.87 0.08
CA THR A 96 -1.54 -2.80 0.44
C THR A 96 -1.95 -4.26 0.28
N VAL A 97 -3.12 -4.64 0.78
CA VAL A 97 -3.64 -6.02 0.63
C VAL A 97 -3.86 -6.35 -0.84
N ALA A 98 -4.42 -5.43 -1.62
CA ALA A 98 -4.62 -5.63 -3.06
C ALA A 98 -3.29 -5.80 -3.80
N SER A 99 -2.29 -4.96 -3.53
CA SER A 99 -0.94 -5.10 -4.11
C SER A 99 -0.27 -6.40 -3.72
N PHE A 100 -0.40 -6.82 -2.46
CA PHE A 100 0.11 -8.10 -1.98
C PHE A 100 -0.54 -9.28 -2.72
N LEU A 101 -1.87 -9.28 -2.87
CA LEU A 101 -2.57 -10.33 -3.60
C LEU A 101 -2.21 -10.37 -5.09
N ILE A 102 -2.05 -9.20 -5.72
CA ILE A 102 -1.58 -9.12 -7.11
C ILE A 102 -0.19 -9.72 -7.24
N MET A 103 0.73 -9.38 -6.33
CA MET A 103 2.08 -9.93 -6.35
C MET A 103 2.09 -11.43 -6.14
N LEU A 104 1.33 -11.93 -5.17
CA LEU A 104 1.20 -13.36 -4.89
C LEU A 104 0.65 -14.12 -6.11
N GLN A 105 -0.37 -13.58 -6.78
CA GLN A 105 -0.91 -14.17 -8.00
C GLN A 105 0.13 -14.24 -9.12
N ILE A 106 0.86 -13.14 -9.36
CA ILE A 106 1.92 -13.07 -10.39
C ILE A 106 3.03 -14.09 -10.09
N SER A 107 3.47 -14.20 -8.84
CA SER A 107 4.50 -15.15 -8.44
C SER A 107 4.07 -16.60 -8.66
N PHE A 108 2.81 -16.96 -8.37
CA PHE A 108 2.29 -18.30 -8.63
C PHE A 108 2.13 -18.60 -10.12
N GLU A 109 1.67 -17.65 -10.93
CA GLU A 109 1.54 -17.84 -12.38
C GLU A 109 2.89 -18.07 -13.04
N ILE A 110 3.91 -17.29 -12.67
CA ILE A 110 5.27 -17.46 -13.21
C ILE A 110 5.87 -18.80 -12.80
N MET A 111 5.72 -19.20 -11.53
CA MET A 111 6.17 -20.51 -11.06
C MET A 111 5.49 -21.65 -11.83
N GLY A 112 4.17 -21.54 -12.07
CA GLY A 112 3.42 -22.52 -12.86
C GLY A 112 3.87 -22.61 -14.32
N ILE A 113 4.15 -21.47 -14.96
CA ILE A 113 4.67 -21.43 -16.34
C ILE A 113 6.04 -22.09 -16.42
N VAL A 114 6.96 -21.77 -15.50
CA VAL A 114 8.32 -22.35 -15.49
C VAL A 114 8.27 -23.86 -15.27
N ALA A 115 7.44 -24.34 -14.34
CA ALA A 115 7.25 -25.76 -14.10
C ALA A 115 6.63 -26.51 -15.30
N TYR A 116 5.82 -25.84 -16.12
CA TYR A 116 5.22 -26.45 -17.31
C TYR A 116 6.21 -26.57 -18.48
N PHE A 117 7.14 -25.61 -18.62
CA PHE A 117 8.10 -25.55 -19.72
C PHE A 117 9.50 -26.02 -19.30
N GLU A 118 9.64 -27.17 -18.63
CA GLU A 118 10.91 -27.73 -18.09
C GLU A 118 12.14 -27.72 -19.05
N GLY A 119 11.96 -27.48 -20.36
CA GLY A 119 13.03 -27.32 -21.36
C GLY A 119 13.36 -25.90 -21.86
N ALA A 120 12.66 -24.84 -21.42
CA ALA A 120 12.87 -23.44 -21.86
C ALA A 120 13.70 -22.61 -20.86
N ALA A 121 14.47 -23.29 -20.01
CA ALA A 121 15.17 -22.73 -18.85
C ALA A 121 15.99 -21.47 -19.18
N GLY A 122 16.68 -21.41 -20.32
CA GLY A 122 17.63 -20.31 -20.59
C GLY A 122 17.02 -18.89 -20.71
N ILE A 123 15.75 -18.75 -21.11
CA ILE A 123 15.14 -17.40 -21.33
C ILE A 123 14.34 -16.95 -20.09
N PHE A 124 13.73 -17.89 -19.36
CA PHE A 124 12.84 -17.58 -18.25
C PHE A 124 13.53 -17.60 -16.87
N ASP A 125 14.77 -18.10 -16.77
CA ASP A 125 15.48 -18.21 -15.49
C ASP A 125 15.76 -16.83 -14.85
N ALA A 126 16.14 -15.83 -15.64
CA ALA A 126 16.36 -14.47 -15.15
C ALA A 126 15.07 -13.78 -14.64
N VAL A 127 13.92 -14.13 -15.23
CA VAL A 127 12.61 -13.62 -14.81
C VAL A 127 12.13 -14.37 -13.56
N TYR A 128 12.38 -15.68 -13.52
CA TYR A 128 12.08 -16.54 -12.38
C TYR A 128 12.85 -16.08 -11.13
N SER A 129 14.16 -15.89 -11.22
CA SER A 129 15.00 -15.47 -10.08
C SER A 129 14.63 -14.08 -9.56
N PHE A 130 14.10 -13.20 -10.41
CA PHE A 130 13.74 -11.83 -10.03
C PHE A 130 12.33 -11.71 -9.44
N ILE A 131 11.37 -12.55 -9.89
CA ILE A 131 9.95 -12.39 -9.54
C ILE A 131 9.46 -13.49 -8.59
N VAL A 132 10.05 -14.68 -8.62
CA VAL A 132 9.65 -15.79 -7.75
C VAL A 132 10.38 -15.69 -6.43
N ILE A 133 9.68 -15.12 -5.47
CA ILE A 133 10.20 -14.83 -4.14
C ILE A 133 9.64 -15.87 -3.15
N PRO A 134 10.45 -16.39 -2.21
CA PRO A 134 9.97 -17.33 -1.20
C PRO A 134 8.76 -16.79 -0.45
N ALA A 135 7.70 -17.59 -0.34
CA ALA A 135 6.45 -17.17 0.29
C ALA A 135 6.68 -16.62 1.71
N GLY A 136 7.60 -17.22 2.47
CA GLY A 136 7.98 -16.74 3.80
C GLY A 136 8.46 -15.29 3.81
N SER A 137 9.34 -14.91 2.89
CA SER A 137 9.83 -13.52 2.77
C SER A 137 8.76 -12.54 2.29
N LEU A 138 7.82 -13.01 1.45
CA LEU A 138 6.70 -12.20 0.96
C LEU A 138 5.69 -11.89 2.08
N PHE A 139 5.44 -12.85 2.98
CA PHE A 139 4.62 -12.59 4.17
C PHE A 139 5.30 -11.68 5.18
N THR A 140 6.61 -11.85 5.43
CA THR A 140 7.33 -10.95 6.35
C THR A 140 7.37 -9.52 5.82
N THR A 141 7.62 -9.33 4.52
CA THR A 141 7.53 -8.00 3.90
C THR A 141 6.15 -7.38 4.03
N PHE A 142 5.08 -8.14 3.85
CA PHE A 142 3.71 -7.63 4.06
C PHE A 142 3.54 -7.01 5.45
N PHE A 143 3.93 -7.71 6.51
CA PHE A 143 3.80 -7.18 7.87
C PHE A 143 4.72 -5.99 8.14
N ILE A 144 5.95 -6.01 7.60
CA ILE A 144 6.90 -4.90 7.72
C ILE A 144 6.36 -3.64 7.04
N VAL A 145 5.89 -3.77 5.80
CA VAL A 145 5.34 -2.66 5.01
C VAL A 145 4.09 -2.10 5.66
N LEU A 146 3.21 -2.96 6.19
CA LEU A 146 2.00 -2.55 6.91
C LEU A 146 2.37 -1.82 8.22
N GLY A 147 3.33 -2.32 8.99
CA GLY A 147 3.83 -1.66 10.20
C GLY A 147 4.48 -0.31 9.90
N ALA A 148 5.27 -0.23 8.84
CA ALA A 148 5.92 0.99 8.37
C ALA A 148 4.94 2.10 7.95
N GLN A 149 3.67 1.78 7.69
CA GLN A 149 2.64 2.77 7.33
C GLN A 149 2.05 3.47 8.53
N ILE A 150 2.10 2.85 9.71
CA ILE A 150 1.47 3.37 10.92
C ILE A 150 1.95 4.80 11.21
N PRO A 151 3.27 5.11 11.17
CA PRO A 151 3.74 6.48 11.41
C PRO A 151 3.25 7.46 10.35
N GLY A 152 3.27 7.07 9.07
CA GLY A 152 2.74 7.88 7.98
C GLY A 152 1.25 8.20 8.14
N LEU A 153 0.45 7.19 8.52
CA LEU A 153 -0.97 7.34 8.82
C LEU A 153 -1.22 8.26 10.02
N PHE A 154 -0.39 8.19 11.06
CA PHE A 154 -0.52 9.04 12.25
C PHE A 154 -0.20 10.51 11.94
N ILE A 155 0.83 10.76 11.11
CA ILE A 155 1.19 12.11 10.63
C ILE A 155 0.07 12.66 9.75
N ALA A 156 -0.46 11.84 8.85
CA ALA A 156 -1.61 12.18 8.01
C ALA A 156 -2.84 12.55 8.85
N GLN A 157 -3.15 11.76 9.89
CA GLN A 157 -4.25 12.03 10.82
C GLN A 157 -4.11 13.40 11.47
N ARG A 158 -2.95 13.72 12.05
CA ARG A 158 -2.72 15.02 12.70
C ARG A 158 -2.95 16.18 11.75
N ARG A 159 -2.48 16.07 10.50
CA ARG A 159 -2.67 17.09 9.47
C ARG A 159 -4.12 17.20 8.98
N ALA A 160 -4.85 16.09 8.84
CA ALA A 160 -6.22 16.11 8.37
C ALA A 160 -7.22 16.62 9.43
N VAL A 161 -6.94 16.36 10.71
CA VAL A 161 -7.78 16.82 11.81
C VAL A 161 -7.61 18.32 12.06
N SER A 162 -6.41 18.87 11.86
CA SER A 162 -6.09 20.27 12.18
C SER A 162 -6.63 21.31 11.19
N VAL A 163 -7.04 20.93 9.97
CA VAL A 163 -7.56 21.88 8.99
C VAL A 163 -9.07 22.12 9.24
N PRO A 164 -9.48 23.38 9.50
CA PRO A 164 -10.90 23.73 9.62
C PRO A 164 -11.64 23.53 8.29
N PRO A 165 -12.88 23.00 8.31
CA PRO A 165 -13.62 22.66 7.09
C PRO A 165 -13.85 23.86 6.18
N MET A 166 -14.02 25.06 6.74
CA MET A 166 -14.22 26.30 5.97
C MET A 166 -12.97 26.77 5.20
N LYS A 167 -11.75 26.42 5.65
CA LYS A 167 -10.53 26.77 4.91
C LYS A 167 -10.29 25.83 3.73
N ALA A 168 -10.59 24.54 3.90
CA ALA A 168 -10.40 23.54 2.85
C ALA A 168 -11.36 23.68 1.64
N LEU A 169 -12.52 24.32 1.84
CA LEU A 169 -13.48 24.63 0.78
C LEU A 169 -13.22 25.96 0.07
N ARG A 170 -12.37 26.83 0.63
CA ARG A 170 -12.05 28.15 0.07
C ARG A 170 -10.84 28.13 -0.85
N GLU A 171 -10.07 27.04 -0.88
CA GLU A 171 -8.96 26.86 -1.84
C GLU A 171 -9.53 26.49 -3.23
N GLU A 172 -10.08 27.52 -3.89
CA GLU A 172 -10.17 27.70 -5.34
C GLU A 172 -9.65 29.12 -5.67
#